data_AF-A0A836GLI6-F1
#
_entry.id   AF-A0A836GLI6-F1
#
_cell.length_a   1.000
_cell.length_b   1.000
_cell.length_c   1.000
_cell.angle_alpha   90.00
_cell.angle_beta   90.00
_cell.angle_gamma   90.00
#
_symmetry.space_group_name_H-M   'P 1'
#
loop_
_entity.id
_entity.type
_entity.pdbx_description
1 polymer ?
#
loop_
_entity_poly.entity_id
_entity_poly.type
_entity_poly.pdbx_seq_one_letter_code
_entity_poly.pdbx_strand_id
1 'polypeptide(L)'
;MVATHPLKKRLRCGRRGGTLLAVSALFLTVVSILVLTELLELGSEVISLAPFLDASDPETAPQPARTPPGHLHSYLDCLAARINVDRHTGTERPFPDDDISVPYMVLPVTIEEKLMMSLMCNLTVHIRHIVYVQNGAVPSMTAFLGAVTAALNFTQRVRVMHKPGNFGYAAALNMAARDFLKLPFDEAPFFLMANNDVLLPGGMMEEALPLFYNASRAGRGMLDELEAEVAAEPNEHTPQHFRDVRCAPRTVATCW
;
A
#
# COMPACT_ATOMS: atom_id res chain seq x y z
N MET A 1 24.81 -67.74 25.43
CA MET A 1 23.86 -67.19 26.43
C MET A 1 24.47 -65.94 27.03
N VAL A 2 23.63 -64.91 27.15
CA VAL A 2 23.81 -63.61 27.83
C VAL A 2 24.68 -62.55 27.14
N ALA A 3 23.95 -61.62 26.52
CA ALA A 3 24.37 -60.32 26.06
C ALA A 3 24.52 -59.32 27.22
N THR A 4 25.43 -58.35 27.10
CA THR A 4 25.41 -57.13 27.92
C THR A 4 25.60 -55.89 27.04
N HIS A 5 24.61 -54.99 27.13
CA HIS A 5 24.50 -53.70 26.46
C HIS A 5 25.37 -52.62 27.12
N PRO A 6 25.79 -51.55 26.40
CA PRO A 6 26.30 -50.34 27.02
C PRO A 6 25.19 -49.35 27.40
N LEU A 7 25.39 -48.70 28.55
CA LEU A 7 24.52 -47.76 29.25
C LEU A 7 24.27 -46.44 28.49
N LYS A 8 22.97 -46.11 28.32
CA LYS A 8 22.46 -44.76 28.00
C LYS A 8 22.67 -43.82 29.20
N LYS A 9 23.45 -42.74 29.02
CA LYS A 9 23.40 -41.57 29.91
C LYS A 9 22.06 -40.84 29.71
N ARG A 10 21.21 -40.82 30.74
CA ARG A 10 20.04 -39.93 30.83
C ARG A 10 20.49 -38.58 31.40
N LEU A 11 20.40 -37.52 30.60
CA LEU A 11 20.40 -36.14 31.09
C LEU A 11 19.06 -35.88 31.80
N ARG A 12 19.12 -35.61 33.11
CA ARG A 12 18.02 -35.01 33.88
C ARG A 12 17.89 -33.54 33.46
N CYS A 13 16.77 -33.17 32.85
CA CYS A 13 16.38 -31.77 32.72
C CYS A 13 15.56 -31.39 33.95
N GLY A 14 16.10 -30.46 34.75
CA GLY A 14 15.46 -29.92 35.95
C GLY A 14 14.33 -28.96 35.58
N ARG A 15 13.14 -29.21 36.12
CA ARG A 15 11.92 -28.41 35.95
C ARG A 15 11.93 -27.25 36.96
N ARG A 16 12.44 -26.07 36.58
CA ARG A 16 12.21 -24.79 37.29
C ARG A 16 12.27 -23.63 36.29
N GLY A 17 11.12 -23.06 35.94
CA GLY A 17 11.03 -21.89 35.04
C GLY A 17 9.64 -21.55 34.47
N GLY A 18 8.56 -22.17 34.96
CA GLY A 18 7.22 -22.01 34.36
C GLY A 18 6.38 -20.83 34.87
N THR A 19 6.74 -20.22 36.01
CA THR A 19 5.87 -19.20 36.65
C THR A 19 6.23 -17.76 36.28
N LEU A 20 7.50 -17.46 35.97
CA LEU A 20 7.92 -16.08 35.65
C LEU A 20 7.50 -15.64 34.24
N LEU A 21 7.55 -16.57 33.27
CA LEU A 21 7.17 -16.31 31.87
C LEU A 21 5.65 -16.12 31.71
N ALA A 22 4.84 -16.85 32.48
CA ALA A 22 3.38 -16.72 32.43
C ALA A 22 2.90 -15.36 32.99
N VAL A 23 3.53 -14.87 34.06
CA VAL A 23 3.18 -13.56 34.66
C VAL A 23 3.62 -12.41 33.76
N SER A 24 4.76 -12.53 33.08
CA SER A 24 5.23 -11.52 32.13
C SER A 24 4.35 -11.43 30.88
N ALA A 25 3.86 -12.56 30.38
CA ALA A 25 2.94 -12.59 29.23
C ALA A 25 1.57 -12.00 29.59
N LEU A 26 1.07 -12.25 30.81
CA LEU A 26 -0.20 -11.70 31.29
C LEU A 26 -0.13 -10.18 31.52
N PHE A 27 1.01 -9.67 31.98
CA PHE A 27 1.20 -8.23 32.16
C PHE A 27 1.25 -7.48 30.82
N LEU A 28 1.92 -8.05 29.83
CA LEU A 28 2.01 -7.44 28.49
C LEU A 28 0.66 -7.43 27.77
N THR A 29 -0.18 -8.47 27.92
CA THR A 29 -1.53 -8.48 27.33
C THR A 29 -2.47 -7.49 28.02
N VAL A 30 -2.41 -7.36 29.34
CA VAL A 30 -3.25 -6.39 30.08
C VAL A 30 -2.87 -4.95 29.75
N VAL A 31 -1.57 -4.64 29.66
CA VAL A 31 -1.10 -3.30 29.23
C VAL A 31 -1.51 -3.01 27.78
N SER A 32 -1.45 -3.99 26.89
CA SER A 32 -1.87 -3.82 25.49
C SER A 32 -3.37 -3.56 25.38
N ILE A 33 -4.20 -4.24 26.19
CA ILE A 33 -5.66 -4.02 26.22
C ILE A 33 -5.98 -2.63 26.78
N LEU A 34 -5.31 -2.20 27.87
CA LEU A 34 -5.54 -0.89 28.47
C LEU A 34 -5.14 0.28 27.55
N VAL A 35 -4.03 0.16 26.83
CA VAL A 35 -3.61 1.16 25.83
C VAL A 35 -4.56 1.20 24.64
N LEU A 36 -5.10 0.04 24.21
CA LEU A 36 -6.08 -0.02 23.14
C LEU A 36 -7.42 0.61 23.54
N THR A 37 -7.84 0.45 24.81
CA THR A 37 -9.08 1.07 25.32
C THR A 37 -8.97 2.57 25.48
N GLU A 38 -7.83 3.12 25.93
CA GLU A 38 -7.66 4.58 25.97
C GLU A 38 -7.54 5.20 24.57
N LEU A 39 -6.95 4.50 23.59
CA LEU A 39 -6.95 4.94 22.19
C LEU A 39 -8.36 4.94 21.56
N LEU A 40 -9.24 4.05 22.00
CA LEU A 40 -10.62 3.97 21.53
C LEU A 40 -11.52 5.06 22.15
N GLU A 41 -11.24 5.52 23.37
CA GLU A 41 -12.01 6.61 24.00
C GLU A 41 -11.65 8.01 23.46
N LEU A 42 -10.45 8.20 22.90
CA LEU A 42 -10.06 9.44 22.20
C LEU A 42 -10.68 9.59 20.79
N GLY A 43 -11.41 8.59 20.29
CA GLY A 43 -12.02 8.59 18.95
C GLY A 43 -13.54 8.83 18.90
N SER A 44 -14.21 9.07 20.03
CA SER A 44 -15.67 9.18 20.10
C SER A 44 -16.18 10.64 20.07
N GLU A 45 -15.80 11.42 19.06
CA GLU A 45 -16.67 12.51 18.58
C GLU A 45 -17.41 12.03 17.33
N VAL A 46 -18.58 11.44 17.57
CA VAL A 46 -19.50 10.98 16.51
C VAL A 46 -20.07 12.21 15.79
N ILE A 47 -19.57 12.49 14.59
CA ILE A 47 -20.22 13.40 13.65
C ILE A 47 -21.53 12.73 13.20
N SER A 48 -22.66 13.30 13.62
CA SER A 48 -24.00 12.87 13.24
C SER A 48 -24.20 12.98 11.72
N LEU A 49 -24.29 11.83 11.03
CA LEU A 49 -24.59 11.71 9.59
C LEU A 49 -26.09 11.86 9.26
N ALA A 50 -26.90 12.34 10.20
CA ALA A 50 -28.36 12.42 10.07
C ALA A 50 -28.92 13.28 8.91
N PRO A 51 -28.26 14.32 8.35
CA PRO A 51 -28.89 15.10 7.28
C PRO A 51 -28.80 14.46 5.89
N PHE A 52 -28.10 13.33 5.71
CA PHE A 52 -27.86 12.75 4.37
C PHE A 52 -28.94 11.77 3.87
N LEU A 53 -29.95 11.46 4.69
CA LEU A 53 -30.95 10.44 4.35
C LEU A 53 -32.34 10.97 4.00
N ASP A 54 -32.53 12.28 3.85
CA ASP A 54 -33.82 12.83 3.45
C ASP A 54 -33.72 13.80 2.27
N ALA A 55 -33.76 13.25 1.07
CA ALA A 55 -34.05 13.98 -0.16
C ALA A 55 -34.72 13.01 -1.14
N SER A 56 -36.01 12.76 -0.91
CA SER A 56 -36.89 12.15 -1.89
C SER A 56 -37.54 13.27 -2.70
N ASP A 57 -37.04 13.56 -3.90
CA ASP A 57 -37.84 14.20 -4.95
C ASP A 57 -37.36 13.69 -6.32
N PRO A 58 -38.29 13.34 -7.24
CA PRO A 58 -37.95 12.70 -8.50
C PRO A 58 -37.67 13.71 -9.61
N GLU A 59 -36.94 13.23 -10.62
CA GLU A 59 -36.95 13.72 -12.01
C GLU A 59 -36.07 14.94 -12.34
N THR A 60 -34.77 14.70 -12.50
CA THR A 60 -33.96 15.24 -13.62
C THR A 60 -32.73 14.35 -13.76
N ALA A 61 -32.42 13.88 -14.99
CA ALA A 61 -31.22 13.09 -15.26
C ALA A 61 -29.96 13.80 -14.73
N PRO A 62 -29.08 13.14 -13.96
CA PRO A 62 -27.92 13.81 -13.39
C PRO A 62 -26.94 14.18 -14.51
N GLN A 63 -26.80 15.47 -14.78
CA GLN A 63 -25.61 15.98 -15.47
C GLN A 63 -24.39 15.66 -14.58
N PRO A 64 -23.26 15.23 -15.15
CA PRO A 64 -22.06 14.96 -14.37
C PRO A 64 -21.69 16.23 -13.61
N ALA A 65 -21.65 16.14 -12.28
CA ALA A 65 -21.27 17.23 -11.40
C ALA A 65 -19.90 17.75 -11.85
N ARG A 66 -19.88 18.95 -12.44
CA ARG A 66 -18.64 19.62 -12.83
C ARG A 66 -17.96 20.12 -11.55
N THR A 67 -16.78 19.60 -11.24
CA THR A 67 -15.90 20.19 -10.24
C THR A 67 -15.71 21.68 -10.59
N PRO A 68 -15.90 22.62 -9.65
CA PRO A 68 -15.73 24.04 -9.94
C PRO A 68 -14.31 24.30 -10.46
N PRO A 69 -14.13 25.12 -11.51
CA PRO A 69 -12.88 25.21 -12.25
C PRO A 69 -11.64 25.54 -11.38
N GLY A 70 -11.79 26.36 -10.33
CA GLY A 70 -10.67 26.73 -9.44
C GLY A 70 -10.07 25.59 -8.62
N HIS A 71 -10.87 24.57 -8.27
CA HIS A 71 -10.42 23.46 -7.43
C HIS A 71 -9.48 22.52 -8.18
N LEU A 72 -9.82 22.14 -9.42
CA LEU A 72 -8.99 21.28 -10.26
C LEU A 72 -7.65 21.93 -10.60
N HIS A 73 -7.64 23.23 -10.90
CA HIS A 73 -6.38 23.93 -11.23
C HIS A 73 -5.39 23.93 -10.06
N SER A 74 -5.86 24.31 -8.87
CA SER A 74 -5.04 24.30 -7.65
C SER A 74 -4.51 22.89 -7.33
N TYR A 75 -5.38 21.88 -7.44
CA TYR A 75 -4.95 20.49 -7.26
C TYR A 75 -3.84 20.07 -8.23
N LEU A 76 -3.99 20.40 -9.50
CA LEU A 76 -3.01 20.05 -10.52
C LEU A 76 -1.68 20.77 -10.31
N ASP A 77 -1.67 21.96 -9.72
CA ASP A 77 -0.44 22.67 -9.34
C ASP A 77 0.24 21.99 -8.15
N CYS A 78 -0.52 21.60 -7.13
CA CYS A 78 -0.01 20.78 -6.02
C CYS A 78 0.58 19.47 -6.56
N LEU A 79 -0.18 18.72 -7.36
CA LEU A 79 0.24 17.44 -7.93
C LEU A 79 1.50 17.61 -8.76
N ALA A 80 1.56 18.62 -9.65
CA ALA A 80 2.73 18.91 -10.46
C ALA A 80 3.99 19.19 -9.61
N ALA A 81 3.83 19.92 -8.51
CA ALA A 81 4.92 20.15 -7.57
C ALA A 81 5.39 18.85 -6.88
N ARG A 82 4.46 17.96 -6.50
CA ARG A 82 4.81 16.67 -5.87
C ARG A 82 5.52 15.74 -6.84
N ILE A 83 5.07 15.65 -8.08
CA ILE A 83 5.72 14.81 -9.11
C ILE A 83 6.88 15.52 -9.85
N ASN A 84 7.28 16.71 -9.39
CA ASN A 84 8.37 17.51 -9.92
C ASN A 84 8.32 17.71 -11.45
N VAL A 85 7.18 18.21 -11.93
CA VAL A 85 6.98 18.60 -13.33
C VAL A 85 6.51 20.04 -13.41
N ASP A 86 6.74 20.65 -14.57
CA ASP A 86 6.12 21.92 -14.95
C ASP A 86 5.00 21.63 -15.95
N ARG A 87 3.75 21.71 -15.46
CA ARG A 87 2.56 21.42 -16.27
C ARG A 87 2.21 22.51 -17.27
N HIS A 88 2.78 23.71 -17.15
CA HIS A 88 2.51 24.80 -18.08
C HIS A 88 3.41 24.72 -19.32
N THR A 89 4.62 24.20 -19.15
CA THR A 89 5.57 23.94 -20.24
C THR A 89 5.54 22.49 -20.73
N GLY A 90 4.93 21.57 -19.96
CA GLY A 90 4.91 20.15 -20.27
C GLY A 90 6.26 19.47 -20.07
N THR A 91 7.08 19.96 -19.14
CA THR A 91 8.45 19.45 -18.93
C THR A 91 8.58 18.70 -17.62
N GLU A 92 9.23 17.54 -17.66
CA GLU A 92 9.66 16.84 -16.45
C GLU A 92 10.99 17.39 -15.92
N ARG A 93 11.09 17.55 -14.60
CA ARG A 93 12.36 17.88 -13.93
C ARG A 93 12.93 16.61 -13.29
N PRO A 94 14.27 16.46 -13.24
CA PRO A 94 14.87 15.30 -12.59
C PRO A 94 14.59 15.34 -11.08
N PHE A 95 14.29 14.19 -10.50
CA PHE A 95 14.32 14.06 -9.04
C PHE A 95 15.78 14.04 -8.58
N PRO A 96 16.08 14.63 -7.41
CA PRO A 96 17.35 14.38 -6.76
C PRO A 96 17.47 12.87 -6.47
N ASP A 97 18.71 12.37 -6.46
CA ASP A 97 18.98 11.03 -5.93
C ASP A 97 19.00 11.11 -4.40
N ASP A 98 17.80 11.16 -3.82
CA ASP A 98 17.56 11.30 -2.39
C ASP A 98 16.63 10.23 -1.83
N ASP A 99 16.82 9.92 -0.55
CA ASP A 99 15.98 9.01 0.24
C ASP A 99 14.79 9.74 0.89
N ILE A 100 14.39 10.90 0.35
CA ILE A 100 13.29 11.75 0.90
C ILE A 100 12.12 11.93 -0.10
N SER A 101 12.14 11.18 -1.20
CA SER A 101 11.06 11.09 -2.16
C SER A 101 10.28 9.79 -2.00
N VAL A 102 8.95 9.80 -2.16
CA VAL A 102 8.16 8.58 -2.24
C VAL A 102 8.40 7.93 -3.61
N PRO A 103 8.94 6.70 -3.70
CA PRO A 103 9.20 6.07 -5.00
C PRO A 103 7.90 5.76 -5.74
N TYR A 104 6.92 5.19 -5.06
CA TYR A 104 5.65 4.81 -5.67
C TYR A 104 4.52 5.00 -4.69
N MET A 105 3.53 5.83 -5.01
CA MET A 105 2.38 6.13 -4.17
C MET A 105 1.09 5.64 -4.82
N VAL A 106 0.27 4.94 -4.04
CA VAL A 106 -1.03 4.43 -4.45
C VAL A 106 -2.12 5.11 -3.66
N LEU A 107 -3.07 5.72 -4.37
CA LEU A 107 -4.29 6.29 -3.81
C LEU A 107 -5.50 5.55 -4.38
N PRO A 108 -6.09 4.59 -3.64
CA PRO A 108 -7.35 4.00 -4.01
C PRO A 108 -8.47 5.03 -3.77
N VAL A 109 -9.29 5.31 -4.78
CA VAL A 109 -10.27 6.39 -4.75
C VAL A 109 -11.64 5.91 -5.20
N THR A 110 -12.69 6.33 -4.48
CA THR A 110 -14.09 6.01 -4.81
C THR A 110 -14.92 7.30 -4.86
N ILE A 111 -15.00 8.03 -3.74
CA ILE A 111 -15.79 9.27 -3.59
C ILE A 111 -15.00 10.43 -2.96
N GLU A 112 -13.76 10.19 -2.54
CA GLU A 112 -13.01 11.04 -1.61
C GLU A 112 -12.29 12.21 -2.31
N GLU A 113 -12.88 12.80 -3.37
CA GLU A 113 -12.23 13.81 -4.23
C GLU A 113 -11.60 14.96 -3.42
N LYS A 114 -12.36 15.57 -2.52
CA LYS A 114 -11.88 16.69 -1.69
C LYS A 114 -10.75 16.29 -0.72
N LEU A 115 -10.82 15.08 -0.16
CA LEU A 115 -9.83 14.60 0.80
C LEU A 115 -8.54 14.24 0.07
N MET A 116 -8.63 13.59 -1.09
CA MET A 116 -7.51 13.33 -1.99
C MET A 116 -6.80 14.63 -2.39
N MET A 117 -7.57 15.67 -2.72
CA MET A 117 -7.00 16.98 -3.04
C MET A 117 -6.25 17.58 -1.86
N SER A 118 -6.84 17.53 -0.66
CA SER A 118 -6.22 18.01 0.58
C SER A 118 -4.92 17.27 0.88
N LEU A 119 -4.93 15.93 0.80
CA LEU A 119 -3.75 15.09 0.98
C LEU A 119 -2.63 15.51 0.02
N MET A 120 -2.92 15.60 -1.28
CA MET A 120 -1.93 15.94 -2.30
C MET A 120 -1.29 17.32 -2.08
N CYS A 121 -2.10 18.31 -1.69
CA CYS A 121 -1.61 19.67 -1.42
C CYS A 121 -0.85 19.79 -0.09
N ASN A 122 -1.15 18.94 0.89
CA ASN A 122 -0.50 18.97 2.21
C ASN A 122 0.80 18.16 2.27
N LEU A 123 0.98 17.16 1.39
CA LEU A 123 2.25 16.45 1.28
C LEU A 123 3.38 17.43 0.96
N THR A 124 4.52 17.28 1.62
CA THR A 124 5.70 18.15 1.44
C THR A 124 6.82 17.49 0.66
N VAL A 125 6.82 16.16 0.62
CA VAL A 125 7.80 15.32 -0.10
C VAL A 125 7.44 15.14 -1.57
N HIS A 126 8.44 14.80 -2.38
CA HIS A 126 8.25 14.43 -3.77
C HIS A 126 7.67 13.01 -3.92
N ILE A 127 7.02 12.74 -5.06
CA ILE A 127 6.46 11.43 -5.41
C ILE A 127 6.92 11.10 -6.83
N ARG A 128 7.69 10.02 -7.01
CA ARG A 128 8.24 9.66 -8.33
C ARG A 128 7.18 9.09 -9.25
N HIS A 129 6.36 8.17 -8.73
CA HIS A 129 5.21 7.61 -9.43
C HIS A 129 3.97 7.67 -8.54
N ILE A 130 2.88 8.23 -9.04
CA ILE A 130 1.59 8.22 -8.37
C ILE A 130 0.55 7.50 -9.21
N VAL A 131 -0.18 6.60 -8.56
CA VAL A 131 -1.23 5.81 -9.18
C VAL A 131 -2.54 5.99 -8.41
N TYR A 132 -3.53 6.53 -9.11
CA TYR A 132 -4.91 6.53 -8.65
C TYR A 132 -5.56 5.23 -9.09
N VAL A 133 -6.11 4.46 -8.16
CA VAL A 133 -6.92 3.29 -8.49
C VAL A 133 -8.37 3.63 -8.21
N GLN A 134 -9.11 3.96 -9.27
CA GLN A 134 -10.52 4.27 -9.15
C GLN A 134 -11.31 2.99 -8.93
N ASN A 135 -11.86 2.81 -7.73
CA ASN A 135 -12.62 1.65 -7.31
C ASN A 135 -14.12 1.96 -7.35
N GLY A 136 -14.77 1.70 -8.47
CA GLY A 136 -16.14 2.07 -8.76
C GLY A 136 -16.26 3.25 -9.74
N ALA A 137 -17.36 3.33 -10.46
CA ALA A 137 -17.58 4.31 -11.53
C ALA A 137 -18.39 5.54 -11.08
N VAL A 138 -18.03 6.17 -9.96
CA VAL A 138 -18.69 7.42 -9.52
C VAL A 138 -18.45 8.51 -10.59
N PRO A 139 -19.50 9.11 -11.18
CA PRO A 139 -19.34 9.98 -12.34
C PRO A 139 -18.43 11.20 -12.11
N SER A 140 -18.55 11.87 -10.96
CA SER A 140 -17.72 13.03 -10.62
C SER A 140 -16.24 12.64 -10.49
N MET A 141 -15.94 11.58 -9.77
CA MET A 141 -14.57 11.07 -9.61
C MET A 141 -13.98 10.63 -10.97
N THR A 142 -14.77 9.95 -11.79
CA THR A 142 -14.35 9.56 -13.16
C THR A 142 -13.99 10.79 -13.99
N ALA A 143 -14.83 11.83 -13.96
CA ALA A 143 -14.59 13.07 -14.69
C ALA A 143 -13.35 13.80 -14.17
N PHE A 144 -13.18 13.87 -12.84
CA PHE A 144 -12.03 14.49 -12.19
C PHE A 144 -10.73 13.80 -12.60
N LEU A 145 -10.62 12.48 -12.44
CA LEU A 145 -9.42 11.71 -12.79
C LEU A 145 -9.15 11.72 -14.30
N GLY A 146 -10.20 11.76 -15.13
CA GLY A 146 -10.07 11.97 -16.57
C GLY A 146 -9.44 13.32 -16.90
N ALA A 147 -9.84 14.39 -16.21
CA ALA A 147 -9.25 15.71 -16.37
C ALA A 147 -7.79 15.76 -15.87
N VAL A 148 -7.47 15.05 -14.78
CA VAL A 148 -6.09 14.91 -14.28
C VAL A 148 -5.20 14.21 -15.32
N THR A 149 -5.67 13.10 -15.86
CA THR A 149 -4.95 12.33 -16.89
C THR A 149 -4.73 13.17 -18.15
N ALA A 150 -5.75 13.91 -18.59
CA ALA A 150 -5.64 14.79 -19.75
C ALA A 150 -4.62 15.93 -19.53
N ALA A 151 -4.62 16.55 -18.35
CA ALA A 151 -3.73 17.66 -18.03
C ALA A 151 -2.26 17.26 -17.85
N LEU A 152 -1.99 15.99 -17.52
CA LEU A 152 -0.65 15.46 -17.25
C LEU A 152 -0.25 14.34 -18.23
N ASN A 153 -0.87 14.29 -19.41
CA ASN A 153 -0.63 13.24 -20.40
C ASN A 153 0.80 13.23 -20.98
N PHE A 154 1.57 14.30 -20.75
CA PHE A 154 2.95 14.44 -21.20
C PHE A 154 3.96 13.70 -20.29
N THR A 155 3.53 13.23 -19.11
CA THR A 155 4.38 12.53 -18.14
C THR A 155 3.84 11.14 -17.83
N GLN A 156 4.74 10.19 -17.57
CA GLN A 156 4.40 8.84 -17.10
C GLN A 156 4.35 8.72 -15.57
N ARG A 157 4.65 9.81 -14.84
CA ARG A 157 4.67 9.85 -13.37
C ARG A 157 3.28 9.76 -12.75
N VAL A 158 2.22 10.02 -13.51
CA VAL A 158 0.83 9.93 -13.06
C VAL A 158 0.09 8.90 -13.88
N ARG A 159 -0.57 7.95 -13.20
CA ARG A 159 -1.43 6.96 -13.86
C ARG A 159 -2.76 6.82 -13.14
N VAL A 160 -3.80 6.55 -13.91
CA VAL A 160 -5.13 6.25 -13.40
C VAL A 160 -5.52 4.87 -13.87
N MET A 161 -5.84 3.99 -12.92
CA MET A 161 -6.36 2.65 -13.17
C MET A 161 -7.84 2.64 -12.87
N HIS A 162 -8.66 2.50 -13.91
CA HIS A 162 -10.11 2.45 -13.74
C HIS A 162 -10.59 1.03 -13.48
N LYS A 163 -11.36 0.86 -12.40
CA LYS A 163 -12.13 -0.35 -12.12
C LYS A 163 -13.61 0.04 -11.98
N PRO A 164 -14.45 -0.14 -13.02
CA PRO A 164 -15.82 0.35 -13.01
C PRO A 164 -16.70 -0.24 -11.90
N GLY A 165 -16.45 -1.49 -11.51
CA GLY A 165 -17.08 -2.09 -10.33
C GLY A 165 -16.31 -1.78 -9.05
N ASN A 166 -17.01 -1.73 -7.92
CA ASN A 166 -16.38 -1.65 -6.61
C ASN A 166 -16.02 -3.07 -6.14
N PHE A 167 -14.73 -3.41 -6.14
CA PHE A 167 -14.22 -4.74 -5.74
C PHE A 167 -13.51 -4.70 -4.38
N GLY A 168 -13.67 -3.59 -3.65
CA GLY A 168 -13.01 -3.34 -2.38
C GLY A 168 -11.56 -2.88 -2.52
N TYR A 169 -11.05 -2.31 -1.42
CA TYR A 169 -9.73 -1.70 -1.34
C TYR A 169 -8.60 -2.69 -1.64
N ALA A 170 -8.68 -3.92 -1.13
CA ALA A 170 -7.65 -4.94 -1.37
C ALA A 170 -7.50 -5.27 -2.87
N ALA A 171 -8.59 -5.29 -3.63
CA ALA A 171 -8.53 -5.51 -5.07
C ALA A 171 -7.82 -4.35 -5.79
N ALA A 172 -8.11 -3.12 -5.37
CA ALA A 172 -7.45 -1.93 -5.89
C ALA A 172 -5.93 -1.94 -5.62
N LEU A 173 -5.53 -2.29 -4.39
CA LEU A 173 -4.12 -2.42 -4.03
C LEU A 173 -3.41 -3.54 -4.80
N ASN A 174 -4.06 -4.69 -4.97
CA ASN A 174 -3.49 -5.77 -5.78
C ASN A 174 -3.34 -5.39 -7.26
N MET A 175 -4.13 -4.46 -7.79
CA MET A 175 -3.92 -3.93 -9.13
C MET A 175 -2.67 -3.04 -9.19
N ALA A 176 -2.55 -2.10 -8.25
CA ALA A 176 -1.39 -1.21 -8.20
C ALA A 176 -0.08 -1.96 -7.87
N ALA A 177 -0.13 -2.96 -6.99
CA ALA A 177 1.03 -3.78 -6.62
C ALA A 177 1.58 -4.55 -7.81
N ARG A 178 0.73 -5.17 -8.64
CA ARG A 178 1.17 -5.83 -9.88
C ARG A 178 1.87 -4.90 -10.85
N ASP A 179 1.51 -3.63 -10.82
CA ASP A 179 2.12 -2.63 -11.67
C ASP A 179 3.43 -2.09 -11.10
N PHE A 180 3.47 -1.84 -9.79
CA PHE A 180 4.68 -1.53 -9.04
C PHE A 180 5.76 -2.60 -9.21
N LEU A 181 5.39 -3.88 -9.13
CA LEU A 181 6.33 -5.02 -9.27
C LEU A 181 7.00 -5.13 -10.65
N LYS A 182 6.62 -4.30 -11.63
CA LYS A 182 7.31 -4.22 -12.93
C LYS A 182 8.49 -3.26 -12.90
N LEU A 183 8.58 -2.40 -11.89
CA LEU A 183 9.66 -1.44 -11.74
C LEU A 183 10.89 -2.11 -11.13
N PRO A 184 12.10 -1.74 -11.55
CA PRO A 184 13.31 -2.24 -10.91
C PRO A 184 13.38 -1.73 -9.47
N PHE A 185 13.94 -2.56 -8.59
CA PHE A 185 14.08 -2.23 -7.17
C PHE A 185 14.79 -0.88 -6.93
N ASP A 186 15.80 -0.56 -7.74
CA ASP A 186 16.56 0.69 -7.57
C ASP A 186 15.74 1.94 -7.97
N GLU A 187 14.71 1.77 -8.81
CA GLU A 187 13.75 2.84 -9.14
C GLU A 187 12.67 2.96 -8.06
N ALA A 188 12.17 1.82 -7.59
CA ALA A 188 11.08 1.78 -6.61
C ALA A 188 11.28 0.65 -5.57
N PRO A 189 12.04 0.89 -4.48
CA PRO A 189 12.37 -0.13 -3.48
C PRO A 189 11.21 -0.47 -2.52
N PHE A 190 10.13 0.31 -2.56
CA PHE A 190 8.87 0.05 -1.85
C PHE A 190 7.74 0.80 -2.55
N PHE A 191 6.50 0.47 -2.19
CA PHE A 191 5.34 1.29 -2.52
C PHE A 191 4.66 1.76 -1.23
N LEU A 192 4.18 2.99 -1.25
CA LEU A 192 3.40 3.59 -0.17
C LEU A 192 1.93 3.61 -0.59
N MET A 193 1.07 3.19 0.32
CA MET A 193 -0.37 3.29 0.16
C MET A 193 -0.89 4.28 1.20
N ALA A 194 -1.77 5.18 0.77
CA ALA A 194 -2.46 6.10 1.69
C ALA A 194 -3.96 6.08 1.42
N ASN A 195 -4.74 6.07 2.49
CA ASN A 195 -6.14 6.47 2.40
C ASN A 195 -6.20 7.98 2.18
N ASN A 196 -7.23 8.45 1.48
CA ASN A 196 -7.36 9.86 1.12
C ASN A 196 -7.71 10.76 2.31
N ASP A 197 -8.25 10.20 3.39
CA ASP A 197 -8.67 10.88 4.62
C ASP A 197 -7.58 10.96 5.69
N VAL A 198 -6.39 10.44 5.41
CA VAL A 198 -5.26 10.51 6.34
C VAL A 198 -4.70 11.93 6.37
N LEU A 199 -4.52 12.44 7.58
CA LEU A 199 -3.79 13.67 7.84
C LEU A 199 -2.35 13.32 8.21
N LEU A 200 -1.41 13.74 7.38
CA LEU A 200 0.02 13.60 7.64
C LEU A 200 0.55 14.92 8.22
N PRO A 201 0.99 14.94 9.49
CA PRO A 201 1.69 16.10 10.05
C PRO A 201 2.92 16.47 9.21
N GLY A 202 3.21 17.77 9.11
CA GLY A 202 4.39 18.24 8.38
C GLY A 202 5.68 17.67 8.98
N GLY A 203 6.62 17.27 8.11
CA GLY A 203 7.89 16.65 8.51
C GLY A 203 7.83 15.14 8.73
N MET A 204 6.65 14.55 8.91
CA MET A 204 6.51 13.11 9.18
C MET A 204 7.08 12.26 8.05
N MET A 205 6.81 12.62 6.79
CA MET A 205 7.27 11.84 5.65
C MET A 205 8.77 11.99 5.44
N GLU A 206 9.31 13.19 5.67
CA GLU A 206 10.74 13.47 5.61
C GLU A 206 11.53 12.65 6.63
N GLU A 207 10.97 12.43 7.81
CA GLU A 207 11.56 11.57 8.85
C GLU A 207 11.37 10.07 8.55
N ALA A 208 10.22 9.68 8.00
CA ALA A 208 9.89 8.27 7.76
C ALA A 208 10.58 7.68 6.52
N LEU A 209 10.71 8.44 5.43
CA LEU A 209 11.22 7.92 4.16
C LEU A 209 12.64 7.33 4.27
N PRO A 210 13.63 7.98 4.94
CA PRO A 210 14.94 7.37 5.12
C PRO A 210 14.90 6.03 5.85
N LEU A 211 13.97 5.85 6.80
CA LEU A 211 13.78 4.58 7.50
C LEU A 211 13.22 3.51 6.57
N PHE A 212 12.25 3.85 5.72
CA PHE A 212 11.70 2.94 4.72
C PHE A 212 12.74 2.54 3.67
N TYR A 213 13.52 3.49 3.15
CA TYR A 213 14.62 3.20 2.24
C TYR A 213 15.67 2.29 2.86
N ASN A 214 16.05 2.53 4.11
CA ASN A 214 17.00 1.67 4.81
C ASN A 214 16.45 0.25 5.01
N ALA A 215 15.20 0.13 5.47
CA ALA A 215 14.53 -1.16 5.66
C ALA A 215 14.39 -1.95 4.35
N SER A 216 13.98 -1.30 3.26
CA SER A 216 13.88 -1.93 1.95
C SER A 216 15.24 -2.42 1.45
N ARG A 217 16.29 -1.56 1.51
CA ARG A 217 17.63 -1.93 1.05
C ARG A 217 18.24 -3.07 1.86
N ALA A 218 17.96 -3.15 3.16
CA ALA A 218 18.38 -4.29 3.99
C ALA A 218 17.79 -5.63 3.50
N GLY A 219 16.62 -5.60 2.85
CA GLY A 219 15.98 -6.76 2.25
C GLY A 219 16.44 -7.10 0.83
N ARG A 220 17.34 -6.32 0.22
CA ARG A 220 17.71 -6.48 -1.20
C ARG A 220 18.26 -7.88 -1.52
N GLY A 221 19.17 -8.40 -0.70
CA GLY A 221 19.75 -9.73 -0.92
C GLY A 221 18.71 -10.85 -0.87
N MET A 222 17.71 -10.75 0.02
CA MET A 222 16.59 -11.70 0.07
C MET A 222 15.75 -11.62 -1.20
N LEU A 223 15.52 -10.41 -1.73
CA LEU A 223 14.79 -10.25 -2.99
C LEU A 223 15.57 -10.87 -4.16
N ASP A 224 16.89 -10.65 -4.24
CA ASP A 224 17.72 -11.24 -5.30
C ASP A 224 17.69 -12.79 -5.23
N GLU A 225 17.67 -13.38 -4.03
CA GLU A 225 17.51 -14.83 -3.83
C GLU A 225 16.14 -15.34 -4.32
N LEU A 226 15.06 -14.62 -3.98
CA LEU A 226 13.70 -14.96 -4.42
C LEU A 226 13.53 -14.82 -5.93
N GLU A 227 14.09 -13.79 -6.55
CA GLU A 227 14.08 -13.61 -8.00
C GLU A 227 14.86 -14.73 -8.71
N ALA A 228 15.99 -15.16 -8.14
CA ALA A 228 16.75 -16.30 -8.65
C ALA A 228 15.98 -17.63 -8.52
N GLU A 229 15.23 -17.81 -7.42
CA GLU A 229 14.34 -18.96 -7.23
C GLU A 229 13.23 -18.97 -8.29
N VAL A 230 12.51 -17.85 -8.45
CA VAL A 230 11.44 -17.70 -9.46
C VAL A 230 11.98 -17.90 -10.88
N ALA A 231 13.18 -17.41 -11.18
CA ALA A 231 13.83 -17.63 -12.48
C ALA A 231 14.17 -19.12 -12.74
N ALA A 232 14.34 -19.91 -11.69
CA ALA A 232 14.57 -21.36 -11.76
C ALA A 232 13.27 -22.19 -11.76
N GLU A 233 12.10 -21.57 -11.51
CA GLU A 233 10.82 -22.26 -11.49
C GLU A 233 10.39 -22.77 -12.88
N PRO A 234 9.65 -23.90 -12.94
CA PRO A 234 9.01 -24.34 -14.17
C PRO A 234 8.04 -23.29 -14.73
N ASN A 235 8.34 -22.75 -15.92
CA ASN A 235 7.50 -21.76 -16.60
C ASN A 235 6.85 -22.33 -17.87
N GLU A 236 6.18 -21.48 -18.64
CA GLU A 236 5.46 -21.85 -19.87
C GLU A 236 6.36 -22.44 -20.97
N HIS A 237 7.69 -22.32 -20.85
CA HIS A 237 8.70 -22.95 -21.69
C HIS A 237 9.38 -24.19 -21.07
N THR A 238 9.07 -24.52 -19.81
CA THR A 238 9.64 -25.68 -19.13
C THR A 238 9.05 -26.99 -19.69
N PRO A 239 9.88 -27.96 -20.11
CA PRO A 239 9.42 -29.23 -20.64
C PRO A 239 8.43 -29.94 -19.71
N GLN A 240 7.39 -30.55 -20.29
CA GLN A 240 6.22 -31.05 -19.58
C GLN A 240 6.55 -32.03 -18.45
N HIS A 241 7.61 -32.85 -18.60
CA HIS A 241 8.06 -33.81 -17.59
C HIS A 241 8.60 -33.17 -16.28
N PHE A 242 8.93 -31.88 -16.28
CA PHE A 242 9.28 -31.12 -15.08
C PHE A 242 8.08 -30.39 -14.46
N ARG A 243 6.92 -30.35 -15.14
CA ARG A 243 5.65 -29.87 -14.56
C ARG A 243 4.91 -30.98 -13.82
N ASP A 244 5.21 -32.24 -14.14
CA ASP A 244 4.55 -33.42 -13.57
C ASP A 244 5.14 -33.91 -12.23
N VAL A 245 5.86 -33.03 -11.50
CA VAL A 245 6.39 -33.38 -10.18
C VAL A 245 5.21 -33.56 -9.23
N ARG A 246 4.88 -34.81 -8.88
CA ARG A 246 3.89 -35.10 -7.84
C ARG A 246 4.39 -34.52 -6.52
N CYS A 247 3.74 -33.48 -6.04
CA CYS A 247 3.96 -32.98 -4.68
C CYS A 247 3.87 -34.15 -3.69
N ALA A 248 4.93 -34.39 -2.93
CA ALA A 248 4.96 -35.46 -1.93
C ALA A 248 3.92 -35.17 -0.83
N PRO A 249 3.27 -36.18 -0.23
CA PRO A 249 2.09 -35.99 0.64
C PRO A 249 2.39 -35.41 2.03
N ARG A 250 3.53 -34.75 2.23
CA ARG A 250 4.01 -34.35 3.56
C ARG A 250 4.62 -32.95 3.58
N THR A 251 3.83 -31.97 3.16
CA THR A 251 3.73 -30.64 3.77
C THR A 251 2.67 -29.87 3.00
N VAL A 252 1.65 -29.36 3.70
CA VAL A 252 0.67 -28.44 3.14
C VAL A 252 1.33 -27.08 3.02
N ALA A 253 2.13 -26.90 1.97
CA ALA A 253 2.57 -25.62 1.44
C ALA A 253 3.25 -25.90 0.09
N THR A 254 3.00 -25.03 -0.88
CA THR A 254 3.62 -24.97 -2.21
C THR A 254 3.32 -26.13 -3.16
N CYS A 255 2.17 -26.03 -3.83
CA CYS A 255 2.02 -26.40 -5.24
C CYS A 255 1.22 -25.26 -5.89
N TRP A 256 1.85 -24.49 -6.78
CA TRP A 256 1.16 -23.60 -7.73
C TRP A 256 1.11 -24.31 -9.08
#